data_AF-B7G203-F1
#
_entry.id   AF-B7G203-F1
#
_cell.length_a   1.000
_cell.length_b   1.000
_cell.length_c   1.000
_cell.angle_alpha   90.00
_cell.angle_beta   90.00
_cell.angle_gamma   90.00
#
_symmetry.space_group_name_H-M   'P 1'
#
loop_
_entity.id
_entity.type
_entity.pdbx_description
1 polymer ?
#
loop_
_entity_poly.entity_id
_entity_poly.type
_entity_poly.pdbx_seq_one_letter_code
_entity_poly.pdbx_strand_id
1 'polypeptide(L)'
;MNKISALLAASALGTSASFAPITSFRTSDPRSVSLDMAAVGIFFGTSTGSTEACARQIYKAFGSELAAEPVDVENVDNLVKAFGSHDSLVVGTPTWNTGADTERSGTGWDVLYYNQLAFMKSTLEGKKIAVFGLGDQITYSENYADATGELFDVFDSLGCQMLGLWSREGYAIKASKSIRDGKFCGLLLDEVNQEELTAERIERWVAQLKDEGILGSKKASSLPTISPEITPHPPSTMPPIFNYDADALKGSSMNEEQTETERLIEYRELERNSFEEKERVRSSDDFTPHFNPFTGRTMWTSADGRTSYVTVKDPTSTQSKLSS
;
A
#
# COMPACT_ATOMS: atom_id res chain seq x y z
N MET A 1 -98.55 -18.23 9.83
CA MET A 1 -98.39 -19.57 10.44
C MET A 1 -97.13 -20.20 9.87
N ASN A 2 -96.15 -20.50 10.72
CA ASN A 2 -95.24 -21.67 10.75
C ASN A 2 -95.07 -22.47 9.43
N LYS A 3 -93.89 -22.87 8.91
CA LYS A 3 -92.53 -23.09 9.49
C LYS A 3 -91.59 -23.59 8.35
N ILE A 4 -90.30 -23.21 8.36
CA ILE A 4 -89.07 -24.08 8.27
C ILE A 4 -88.79 -24.80 6.90
N SER A 5 -87.60 -24.90 6.27
CA SER A 5 -86.16 -24.78 6.59
C SER A 5 -85.34 -24.56 5.30
N ALA A 6 -84.37 -23.64 5.25
CA ALA A 6 -82.91 -23.85 5.33
C ALA A 6 -82.17 -24.07 4.00
N LEU A 7 -81.50 -23.01 3.51
CA LEU A 7 -80.32 -23.07 2.63
C LEU A 7 -79.26 -22.15 3.26
N LEU A 8 -78.14 -22.71 3.69
CA LEU A 8 -77.06 -21.97 4.36
C LEU A 8 -75.88 -21.76 3.38
N ALA A 9 -75.51 -20.48 3.22
CA ALA A 9 -74.17 -19.84 3.17
C ALA A 9 -72.90 -20.68 2.91
N ALA A 10 -71.77 -20.17 2.42
CA ALA A 10 -71.30 -18.94 1.75
C ALA A 10 -69.75 -19.08 1.65
N SER A 11 -69.11 -18.45 0.63
CA SER A 11 -67.72 -17.90 0.62
C SER A 11 -66.51 -18.83 0.94
N ALA A 12 -65.29 -18.72 0.39
CA ALA A 12 -64.62 -17.82 -0.55
C ALA A 12 -63.22 -18.39 -0.93
N LEU A 13 -62.71 -17.95 -2.09
CA LEU A 13 -61.32 -17.60 -2.47
C LEU A 13 -60.13 -18.60 -2.34
N GLY A 14 -59.32 -18.62 -3.43
CA GLY A 14 -57.96 -19.19 -3.56
C GLY A 14 -57.91 -20.32 -4.58
N THR A 15 -57.10 -20.34 -5.65
CA THR A 15 -55.70 -19.92 -5.82
C THR A 15 -55.37 -19.69 -7.31
N SER A 16 -54.68 -18.60 -7.65
CA SER A 16 -54.06 -18.37 -8.97
C SER A 16 -52.60 -18.85 -8.96
N ALA A 17 -52.23 -19.69 -9.93
CA ALA A 17 -50.87 -20.17 -10.14
C ALA A 17 -49.99 -19.07 -10.77
N SER A 18 -48.86 -18.76 -10.15
CA SER A 18 -47.84 -17.85 -10.70
C SER A 18 -46.73 -18.63 -11.39
N PHE A 19 -46.48 -18.28 -12.65
CA PHE A 19 -45.30 -18.65 -13.43
C PHE A 19 -44.03 -18.11 -12.75
N ALA A 20 -43.02 -18.97 -12.56
CA ALA A 20 -41.69 -18.56 -12.13
C ALA A 20 -40.86 -18.10 -13.33
N PRO A 21 -40.17 -16.93 -13.28
CA PRO A 21 -39.19 -16.56 -14.29
C PRO A 21 -37.87 -17.30 -14.03
N ILE A 22 -37.30 -17.83 -15.12
CA ILE A 22 -35.92 -18.30 -15.22
C ILE A 22 -35.01 -17.15 -14.77
N THR A 23 -34.38 -17.31 -13.61
CA THR A 23 -33.42 -16.34 -13.08
C THR A 23 -32.13 -16.52 -13.87
N SER A 24 -31.69 -15.47 -14.56
CA SER A 24 -30.43 -15.46 -15.29
C SER A 24 -29.26 -15.67 -14.33
N PHE A 25 -28.33 -16.52 -14.73
CA PHE A 25 -27.00 -16.65 -14.15
C PHE A 25 -26.36 -15.27 -13.91
N ARG A 26 -26.06 -14.95 -12.65
CA ARG A 26 -25.06 -13.94 -12.31
C ARG A 26 -23.72 -14.65 -12.21
N THR A 27 -22.92 -14.58 -13.25
CA THR A 27 -21.48 -14.82 -13.15
C THR A 27 -20.91 -13.73 -12.25
N SER A 28 -20.41 -14.12 -11.08
CA SER A 28 -19.58 -13.26 -10.23
C SER A 28 -18.34 -12.85 -11.02
N ASP A 29 -18.14 -11.54 -11.16
CA ASP A 29 -16.95 -10.94 -11.74
C ASP A 29 -15.75 -11.15 -10.77
N PRO A 30 -14.61 -11.74 -11.19
CA PRO A 30 -13.53 -12.09 -10.26
C PRO A 30 -12.59 -10.92 -9.88
N ARG A 31 -13.01 -9.65 -9.96
CA ARG A 31 -12.13 -8.50 -9.61
C ARG A 31 -12.76 -7.37 -8.78
N SER A 32 -13.82 -7.62 -8.03
CA SER A 32 -14.20 -6.71 -6.94
C SER A 32 -13.66 -7.25 -5.61
N VAL A 33 -12.54 -6.69 -5.14
CA VAL A 33 -12.02 -6.97 -3.80
C VAL A 33 -12.98 -6.31 -2.81
N SER A 34 -13.76 -7.10 -2.07
CA SER A 34 -14.47 -6.61 -0.90
C SER A 34 -13.43 -6.20 0.14
N LEU A 35 -13.44 -4.92 0.52
CA LEU A 35 -12.78 -4.41 1.71
C LEU A 35 -13.51 -4.98 2.94
N ASP A 36 -13.38 -6.28 3.19
CA ASP A 36 -13.83 -6.84 4.45
C ASP A 36 -12.96 -6.24 5.56
N MET A 37 -13.59 -5.94 6.71
CA MET A 37 -13.08 -5.22 7.89
C MET A 37 -11.94 -5.96 8.62
N ALA A 38 -10.95 -6.47 7.89
CA ALA A 38 -9.76 -7.09 8.45
C ALA A 38 -8.97 -6.03 9.23
N ALA A 39 -8.41 -6.44 10.38
CA ALA A 39 -7.70 -5.55 11.28
C ALA A 39 -6.44 -4.96 10.63
N VAL A 40 -5.78 -5.72 9.75
CA VAL A 40 -4.54 -5.34 9.07
C VAL A 40 -4.80 -5.12 7.58
N GLY A 41 -4.59 -3.91 7.09
CA GLY A 41 -4.51 -3.63 5.66
C GLY A 41 -3.09 -3.83 5.14
N ILE A 42 -2.90 -4.55 4.02
CA ILE A 42 -1.57 -4.76 3.42
C ILE A 42 -1.51 -4.00 2.10
N PHE A 43 -0.61 -3.01 2.03
CA PHE A 43 -0.43 -2.16 0.86
C PHE A 43 1.02 -2.20 0.42
N PHE A 44 1.28 -2.22 -0.89
CA PHE A 44 2.65 -2.24 -1.39
C PHE A 44 2.77 -1.45 -2.67
N GLY A 45 4.00 -1.10 -3.05
CA GLY A 45 4.34 -0.71 -4.41
C GLY A 45 5.26 -1.77 -4.99
N THR A 46 5.13 -2.07 -6.28
CA THR A 46 6.10 -2.95 -6.95
C THR A 46 6.32 -2.57 -8.40
N SER A 47 7.54 -2.74 -8.89
CA SER A 47 7.85 -2.59 -10.32
C SER A 47 7.89 -3.95 -11.00
N THR A 48 8.55 -4.95 -10.40
CA THR A 48 8.82 -6.27 -11.00
C THR A 48 8.11 -7.45 -10.31
N GLY A 49 7.32 -7.21 -9.26
CA GLY A 49 6.48 -8.23 -8.62
C GLY A 49 7.07 -8.89 -7.36
N SER A 50 8.36 -8.75 -7.07
CA SER A 50 8.96 -9.36 -5.87
C SER A 50 8.35 -8.84 -4.57
N THR A 51 8.06 -7.53 -4.49
CA THR A 51 7.39 -6.93 -3.32
C THR A 51 5.98 -7.48 -3.15
N GLU A 52 5.23 -7.68 -4.26
CA GLU A 52 3.91 -8.30 -4.23
C GLU A 52 3.98 -9.73 -3.71
N ALA A 53 4.94 -10.53 -4.20
CA ALA A 53 5.13 -11.90 -3.76
C ALA A 53 5.39 -11.97 -2.24
N CYS A 54 6.24 -11.08 -1.72
CA CYS A 54 6.47 -10.94 -0.28
C CYS A 54 5.21 -10.48 0.48
N ALA A 55 4.46 -9.51 -0.06
CA ALA A 55 3.20 -9.07 0.54
C ALA A 55 2.18 -10.21 0.67
N ARG A 56 2.09 -11.07 -0.35
CA ARG A 56 1.24 -12.27 -0.34
C ARG A 56 1.72 -13.31 0.69
N GLN A 57 3.01 -13.44 0.91
CA GLN A 57 3.56 -14.29 1.98
C GLN A 57 3.24 -13.71 3.37
N ILE A 58 3.37 -12.40 3.55
CA ILE A 58 2.99 -11.70 4.80
C ILE A 58 1.50 -11.89 5.09
N TYR A 59 0.63 -11.72 4.09
CA TYR A 59 -0.80 -11.99 4.21
C TYR A 59 -1.09 -13.42 4.68
N LYS A 60 -0.45 -14.42 4.07
CA LYS A 60 -0.60 -15.82 4.49
C LYS A 60 -0.12 -16.07 5.92
N ALA A 61 0.96 -15.42 6.34
CA ALA A 61 1.49 -15.54 7.70
C ALA A 61 0.59 -14.85 8.74
N PHE A 62 -0.12 -13.79 8.36
CA PHE A 62 -1.15 -13.20 9.21
C PHE A 62 -2.36 -14.11 9.34
N GLY A 63 -2.88 -14.60 8.22
CA GLY A 63 -4.17 -15.31 8.10
C GLY A 63 -5.24 -14.41 7.48
N SER A 64 -6.08 -14.98 6.61
CA SER A 64 -7.13 -14.27 5.87
C SER A 64 -8.24 -13.67 6.76
N GLU A 65 -8.32 -14.12 8.00
CA GLU A 65 -9.24 -13.62 9.01
C GLU A 65 -8.73 -12.36 9.73
N LEU A 66 -7.42 -12.09 9.68
CA LEU A 66 -6.78 -10.97 10.37
C LEU A 66 -6.30 -9.87 9.41
N ALA A 67 -5.86 -10.25 8.22
CA ALA A 67 -5.36 -9.34 7.21
C ALA A 67 -6.24 -9.33 5.96
N ALA A 68 -6.32 -8.18 5.30
CA ALA A 68 -6.90 -8.07 3.97
C ALA A 68 -5.91 -8.55 2.90
N GLU A 69 -6.43 -8.97 1.74
CA GLU A 69 -5.60 -9.28 0.58
C GLU A 69 -4.69 -8.09 0.22
N PRO A 70 -3.40 -8.33 -0.12
CA PRO A 70 -2.49 -7.25 -0.47
C PRO A 70 -2.94 -6.48 -1.71
N VAL A 71 -2.86 -5.15 -1.63
CA VAL A 71 -3.22 -4.25 -2.74
C VAL A 71 -2.04 -3.39 -3.13
N ASP A 72 -1.74 -3.31 -4.42
CA ASP A 72 -0.80 -2.32 -4.93
C ASP A 72 -1.41 -0.92 -4.79
N VAL A 73 -0.69 0.01 -4.16
CA VAL A 73 -1.16 1.38 -3.90
C VAL A 73 -1.57 2.14 -5.16
N GLU A 74 -1.00 1.80 -6.31
CA GLU A 74 -1.37 2.40 -7.59
C GLU A 74 -2.76 1.98 -8.08
N ASN A 75 -3.27 0.86 -7.57
CA ASN A 75 -4.59 0.34 -7.90
C ASN A 75 -5.66 0.79 -6.89
N VAL A 76 -5.34 1.73 -5.99
CA VAL A 76 -6.27 2.23 -4.96
C VAL A 76 -6.94 3.53 -5.39
N ASP A 77 -8.22 3.43 -5.76
CA ASP A 77 -9.05 4.56 -6.17
C ASP A 77 -9.27 5.58 -5.04
N ASN A 78 -9.52 5.12 -3.80
CA ASN A 78 -9.71 5.98 -2.64
C ASN A 78 -8.83 5.51 -1.47
N LEU A 79 -7.66 6.16 -1.34
CA LEU A 79 -6.67 5.83 -0.31
C LEU A 79 -7.17 6.14 1.11
N VAL A 80 -7.90 7.24 1.31
CA VAL A 80 -8.47 7.60 2.62
C VAL A 80 -9.37 6.50 3.12
N LYS A 81 -10.31 6.06 2.27
CA LYS A 81 -11.22 4.97 2.62
C LYS A 81 -10.45 3.67 2.84
N ALA A 82 -9.52 3.32 1.95
CA ALA A 82 -8.76 2.08 2.05
C ALA A 82 -7.95 2.02 3.35
N PHE A 83 -7.19 3.06 3.68
CA PHE A 83 -6.38 3.12 4.90
C PHE A 83 -7.24 3.29 6.16
N GLY A 84 -8.34 4.03 6.06
CA GLY A 84 -9.30 4.24 7.14
C GLY A 84 -10.06 2.99 7.56
N SER A 85 -10.27 2.04 6.63
CA SER A 85 -11.03 0.80 6.87
C SER A 85 -10.29 -0.25 7.72
N HIS A 86 -9.01 -0.01 8.05
CA HIS A 86 -8.18 -0.94 8.82
C HIS A 86 -7.67 -0.31 10.12
N ASP A 87 -7.55 -1.12 11.18
CA ASP A 87 -7.00 -0.69 12.46
C ASP A 87 -5.49 -0.41 12.38
N SER A 88 -4.80 -1.18 11.54
CA SER A 88 -3.35 -1.10 11.32
C SER A 88 -3.00 -1.34 9.85
N LEU A 89 -1.83 -0.89 9.42
CA LEU A 89 -1.33 -1.10 8.06
C LEU A 89 0.03 -1.77 8.08
N VAL A 90 0.24 -2.66 7.12
CA VAL A 90 1.56 -3.16 6.73
C VAL A 90 1.85 -2.62 5.33
N VAL A 91 2.93 -1.85 5.19
CA VAL A 91 3.27 -1.15 3.94
C VAL A 91 4.61 -1.61 3.37
N GLY A 92 4.64 -1.88 2.06
CA GLY A 92 5.78 -2.52 1.38
C GLY A 92 6.37 -1.70 0.25
N THR A 93 7.69 -1.59 0.16
CA THR A 93 8.36 -0.87 -0.94
C THR A 93 9.67 -1.54 -1.39
N PRO A 94 9.97 -1.61 -2.70
CA PRO A 94 11.32 -1.91 -3.18
C PRO A 94 12.20 -0.66 -3.09
N THR A 95 13.51 -0.83 -3.32
CA THR A 95 14.43 0.28 -3.63
C THR A 95 14.98 0.09 -5.04
N TRP A 96 14.84 1.11 -5.87
CA TRP A 96 15.37 1.16 -7.24
C TRP A 96 16.37 2.29 -7.43
N ASN A 97 15.97 3.55 -7.22
CA ASN A 97 16.81 4.75 -7.37
C ASN A 97 17.85 4.86 -6.26
N THR A 98 18.81 3.94 -6.31
CA THR A 98 19.76 3.68 -5.23
C THR A 98 20.74 4.84 -5.11
N GLY A 99 20.79 5.45 -3.93
CA GLY A 99 21.63 6.63 -3.68
C GLY A 99 21.07 7.94 -4.23
N ALA A 100 19.81 7.97 -4.70
CA ALA A 100 19.08 9.20 -4.97
C ALA A 100 18.65 9.89 -3.66
N ASP A 101 18.34 11.19 -3.73
CA ASP A 101 17.84 11.97 -2.59
C ASP A 101 16.33 11.85 -2.39
N THR A 102 15.59 11.54 -3.47
CA THR A 102 14.13 11.41 -3.49
C THR A 102 13.70 10.29 -4.44
N GLU A 103 12.42 9.91 -4.37
CA GLU A 103 11.78 8.96 -5.29
C GLU A 103 12.49 7.60 -5.36
N ARG A 104 12.84 7.02 -4.21
CA ARG A 104 13.69 5.83 -4.14
C ARG A 104 12.98 4.54 -4.54
N SER A 105 11.65 4.52 -4.46
CA SER A 105 10.89 3.29 -4.66
C SER A 105 10.72 2.93 -6.14
N GLY A 106 10.65 3.91 -7.05
CA GLY A 106 10.27 3.67 -8.43
C GLY A 106 8.86 3.10 -8.58
N THR A 107 7.97 3.36 -7.61
CA THR A 107 6.58 2.89 -7.61
C THR A 107 5.63 4.04 -7.26
N GLY A 108 4.32 3.79 -7.30
CA GLY A 108 3.31 4.81 -6.95
C GLY A 108 3.48 5.45 -5.58
N TRP A 109 4.22 4.79 -4.68
CA TRP A 109 4.65 5.35 -3.41
C TRP A 109 5.37 6.69 -3.54
N ASP A 110 6.26 6.85 -4.52
CA ASP A 110 6.98 8.11 -4.75
C ASP A 110 6.02 9.25 -5.10
N VAL A 111 4.88 8.96 -5.75
CA VAL A 111 3.85 9.98 -5.97
C VAL A 111 3.08 10.24 -4.66
N LEU A 112 2.74 9.18 -3.92
CA LEU A 112 1.92 9.32 -2.71
C LEU A 112 2.64 10.09 -1.58
N TYR A 113 3.92 9.81 -1.33
CA TYR A 113 4.67 10.39 -0.23
C TYR A 113 4.78 11.90 -0.34
N TYR A 114 5.17 12.38 -1.52
CA TYR A 114 5.52 13.77 -1.75
C TYR A 114 4.28 14.65 -1.85
N ASN A 115 3.15 14.05 -2.22
CA ASN A 115 2.04 14.82 -2.75
C ASN A 115 0.68 14.52 -2.12
N GLN A 116 0.45 13.33 -1.56
CA GLN A 116 -0.89 12.89 -1.15
C GLN A 116 -1.00 12.59 0.34
N LEU A 117 -0.03 11.90 0.94
CA LEU A 117 -0.16 11.42 2.32
C LEU A 117 -0.21 12.55 3.37
N ALA A 118 0.39 13.72 3.09
CA ALA A 118 0.30 14.89 3.96
C ALA A 118 -1.16 15.35 4.20
N PHE A 119 -2.05 15.13 3.22
CA PHE A 119 -3.46 15.45 3.34
C PHE A 119 -4.28 14.43 4.14
N MET A 120 -3.66 13.33 4.58
CA MET A 120 -4.33 12.21 5.27
C MET A 120 -3.98 12.12 6.75
N LYS A 121 -3.42 13.19 7.33
CA LYS A 121 -2.93 13.17 8.72
C LYS A 121 -4.03 12.77 9.70
N SER A 122 -5.27 13.25 9.55
CA SER A 122 -6.34 12.92 10.51
C SER A 122 -6.73 11.43 10.44
N THR A 123 -6.69 10.84 9.24
CA THR A 123 -6.92 9.41 9.02
C THR A 123 -5.79 8.54 9.61
N LEU A 124 -4.55 9.02 9.56
CA LEU A 124 -3.35 8.23 9.87
C LEU A 124 -2.80 8.44 11.30
N GLU A 125 -3.04 9.59 11.93
CA GLU A 125 -2.48 9.89 13.25
C GLU A 125 -2.87 8.83 14.30
N GLY A 126 -1.87 8.32 15.01
CA GLY A 126 -1.99 7.24 15.99
C GLY A 126 -2.32 5.86 15.42
N LYS A 127 -2.37 5.69 14.09
CA LYS A 127 -2.55 4.38 13.45
C LYS A 127 -1.26 3.57 13.56
N LYS A 128 -1.39 2.27 13.77
CA LYS A 128 -0.23 1.37 13.83
C LYS A 128 0.23 1.02 12.42
N ILE A 129 1.51 1.24 12.15
CA ILE A 129 2.12 1.00 10.85
C ILE A 129 3.35 0.12 11.03
N ALA A 130 3.47 -0.91 10.22
CA ALA A 130 4.71 -1.67 10.07
C ALA A 130 5.17 -1.58 8.61
N VAL A 131 6.47 -1.40 8.39
CA VAL A 131 7.03 -1.30 7.05
C VAL A 131 7.84 -2.54 6.72
N PHE A 132 7.78 -2.99 5.47
CA PHE A 132 8.74 -3.95 4.93
C PHE A 132 9.31 -3.41 3.62
N GLY A 133 10.48 -3.90 3.23
CA GLY A 133 11.00 -3.56 1.93
C GLY A 133 12.05 -4.50 1.39
N LEU A 134 12.31 -4.31 0.10
CA LEU A 134 13.20 -5.15 -0.67
C LEU A 134 14.39 -4.34 -1.15
N GLY A 135 15.57 -4.97 -1.12
CA GLY A 135 16.79 -4.44 -1.69
C GLY A 135 17.74 -5.57 -2.09
N ASP A 136 18.84 -5.19 -2.74
CA ASP A 136 19.92 -6.11 -3.11
C ASP A 136 21.17 -5.71 -2.31
N GLN A 137 21.51 -6.50 -1.30
CA GLN A 137 22.58 -6.17 -0.37
C GLN A 137 23.97 -6.33 -0.96
N ILE A 138 24.11 -7.14 -2.02
CA ILE A 138 25.41 -7.41 -2.64
C ILE A 138 25.76 -6.29 -3.60
N THR A 139 24.84 -5.95 -4.51
CA THR A 139 25.06 -4.90 -5.51
C THR A 139 25.00 -3.51 -4.90
N TYR A 140 24.07 -3.29 -3.96
CA TYR A 140 23.75 -1.96 -3.41
C TYR A 140 23.98 -1.87 -1.90
N SER A 141 25.04 -2.51 -1.40
CA SER A 141 25.38 -2.58 0.04
C SER A 141 25.49 -1.23 0.79
N GLU A 142 25.74 -0.12 0.09
CA GLU A 142 25.87 1.23 0.68
C GLU A 142 24.54 1.99 0.75
N ASN A 143 23.50 1.45 0.15
CA ASN A 143 22.17 2.06 0.02
C ASN A 143 21.07 0.99 0.16
N TYR A 144 21.35 -0.06 0.94
CA TYR A 144 20.51 -1.24 0.99
C TYR A 144 19.12 -0.89 1.52
N ALA A 145 18.10 -1.13 0.68
CA ALA A 145 16.69 -0.89 0.98
C ALA A 145 16.37 0.54 1.48
N ASP A 146 17.08 1.57 1.01
CA ASP A 146 16.94 2.96 1.47
C ASP A 146 15.49 3.50 1.38
N ALA A 147 14.69 3.04 0.41
CA ALA A 147 13.30 3.47 0.25
C ALA A 147 12.41 3.06 1.45
N THR A 148 12.77 2.00 2.18
CA THR A 148 12.03 1.58 3.38
C THR A 148 12.18 2.60 4.51
N GLY A 149 13.36 3.21 4.65
CA GLY A 149 13.61 4.28 5.60
C GLY A 149 12.79 5.53 5.28
N GLU A 150 12.70 5.87 4.00
CA GLU A 150 11.86 6.98 3.54
C GLU A 150 10.36 6.71 3.81
N LEU A 151 9.88 5.51 3.49
CA LEU A 151 8.51 5.09 3.78
C LEU A 151 8.19 5.16 5.28
N PHE A 152 9.12 4.70 6.12
CA PHE A 152 9.01 4.79 7.57
C PHE A 152 8.89 6.24 8.04
N ASP A 153 9.81 7.10 7.61
CA ASP A 153 9.87 8.51 8.05
C ASP A 153 8.61 9.28 7.68
N VAL A 154 8.03 9.00 6.51
CA VAL A 154 6.77 9.63 6.08
C VAL A 154 5.63 9.28 7.03
N PHE A 155 5.39 7.99 7.32
CA PHE A 155 4.32 7.60 8.24
C PHE A 155 4.58 8.07 9.68
N ASP A 156 5.82 8.00 10.16
CA ASP A 156 6.21 8.49 11.48
C ASP A 156 5.92 10.00 11.63
N SER A 157 6.27 10.80 10.61
CA SER A 157 6.01 12.25 10.59
C SER A 157 4.52 12.62 10.63
N LEU A 158 3.65 11.71 10.20
CA LEU A 158 2.19 11.86 10.25
C LEU A 158 1.61 11.49 11.63
N GLY A 159 2.46 11.13 12.59
CA GLY A 159 2.07 10.75 13.94
C GLY A 159 1.61 9.30 14.06
N CYS A 160 2.00 8.44 13.13
CA CYS A 160 1.70 7.00 13.21
C CYS A 160 2.52 6.34 14.33
N GLN A 161 1.98 5.25 14.89
CA GLN A 161 2.73 4.38 15.77
C GLN A 161 3.49 3.35 14.94
N MET A 162 4.80 3.55 14.78
CA MET A 162 5.63 2.64 14.01
C MET A 162 6.01 1.38 14.81
N LEU A 163 5.84 0.22 14.19
CA LEU A 163 6.11 -1.11 14.73
C LEU A 163 7.05 -1.91 13.82
N GLY A 164 7.57 -3.03 14.32
CA GLY A 164 8.24 -4.04 13.51
C GLY A 164 9.73 -3.79 13.27
N LEU A 165 10.45 -3.13 14.18
CA LEU A 165 11.89 -2.97 14.08
C LEU A 165 12.58 -4.34 13.95
N TRP A 166 13.49 -4.49 13.00
CA TRP A 166 14.08 -5.79 12.65
C TRP A 166 15.58 -5.87 12.95
N SER A 167 16.07 -7.07 13.29
CA SER A 167 17.50 -7.27 13.51
C SER A 167 18.30 -7.10 12.21
N ARG A 168 19.51 -6.55 12.33
CA ARG A 168 20.48 -6.51 11.22
C ARG A 168 21.35 -7.76 11.12
N GLU A 169 21.17 -8.71 12.03
CA GLU A 169 21.89 -9.97 12.01
C GLU A 169 21.55 -10.79 10.76
N GLY A 170 22.58 -11.35 10.12
CA GLY A 170 22.42 -12.10 8.87
C GLY A 170 22.36 -11.26 7.59
N TYR A 171 22.67 -9.96 7.66
CA TYR A 171 22.80 -9.08 6.49
C TYR A 171 24.25 -8.58 6.35
N ALA A 172 24.77 -8.57 5.12
CA ALA A 172 26.11 -8.11 4.80
C ALA A 172 26.06 -6.74 4.11
N ILE A 173 25.67 -5.71 4.86
CA ILE A 173 25.51 -4.34 4.34
C ILE A 173 26.57 -3.39 4.90
N LYS A 174 26.90 -2.34 4.14
CA LYS A 174 27.78 -1.25 4.59
C LYS A 174 26.98 -0.09 5.17
N ALA A 175 25.89 0.30 4.52
CA ALA A 175 25.04 1.41 4.94
C ALA A 175 23.59 1.23 4.43
N SER A 176 22.66 1.87 5.15
CA SER A 176 21.24 1.89 4.81
C SER A 176 20.57 3.04 5.56
N LYS A 177 19.69 3.78 4.87
CA LYS A 177 18.80 4.79 5.47
C LYS A 177 17.68 4.17 6.28
N SER A 178 17.52 2.86 6.23
CA SER A 178 16.49 2.10 6.94
C SER A 178 16.93 1.67 8.33
N ILE A 179 17.99 2.27 8.90
CA ILE A 179 18.51 1.93 10.24
C ILE A 179 18.01 2.92 11.29
N ARG A 180 17.42 2.43 12.38
CA ARG A 180 17.02 3.19 13.58
C ARG A 180 17.56 2.45 14.81
N ASP A 181 18.32 3.16 15.64
CA ASP A 181 18.89 2.62 16.89
C ASP A 181 19.60 1.26 16.74
N GLY A 182 20.34 1.10 15.64
CA GLY A 182 21.09 -0.12 15.35
C GLY A 182 20.24 -1.32 14.88
N LYS A 183 18.94 -1.13 14.64
CA LYS A 183 18.02 -2.08 13.99
C LYS A 183 17.54 -1.53 12.65
N PHE A 184 16.95 -2.37 11.81
CA PHE A 184 16.19 -1.87 10.67
C PHE A 184 14.83 -1.33 11.14
N CYS A 185 14.33 -0.29 10.48
CA CYS A 185 13.04 0.35 10.76
C CYS A 185 11.82 -0.52 10.39
N GLY A 186 12.06 -1.67 9.77
CA GLY A 186 11.07 -2.65 9.36
C GLY A 186 11.75 -3.91 8.84
N LEU A 187 10.96 -4.88 8.36
CA LEU A 187 11.51 -6.10 7.78
C LEU A 187 12.15 -5.81 6.42
N LEU A 188 13.45 -6.10 6.29
CA LEU A 188 14.15 -6.03 5.01
C LEU A 188 14.33 -7.42 4.40
N LEU A 189 14.01 -7.56 3.13
CA LEU A 189 14.10 -8.79 2.37
C LEU A 189 15.02 -8.59 1.17
N ASP A 190 15.61 -9.69 0.70
CA ASP A 190 16.54 -9.69 -0.43
C ASP A 190 16.26 -10.92 -1.29
N GLU A 191 15.35 -10.76 -2.25
CA GLU A 191 14.93 -11.79 -3.20
C GLU A 191 15.96 -12.04 -4.30
N VAL A 192 17.14 -11.39 -4.25
CA VAL A 192 18.23 -11.57 -5.21
C VAL A 192 19.32 -12.47 -4.62
N ASN A 193 19.63 -12.28 -3.33
CA ASN A 193 20.79 -12.91 -2.68
C ASN A 193 20.43 -13.80 -1.49
N GLN A 194 19.23 -13.67 -0.92
CA GLN A 194 18.80 -14.37 0.29
C GLN A 194 17.33 -14.82 0.21
N GLU A 195 16.85 -15.19 -0.98
CA GLU A 195 15.46 -15.61 -1.20
C GLU A 195 15.04 -16.78 -0.29
N GLU A 196 16.00 -17.66 0.06
CA GLU A 196 15.79 -18.82 0.91
C GLU A 196 15.46 -18.44 2.37
N LEU A 197 15.81 -17.23 2.79
CA LEU A 197 15.54 -16.72 4.13
C LEU A 197 14.20 -15.97 4.22
N THR A 198 13.58 -15.64 3.09
CA THR A 198 12.40 -14.77 3.07
C THR A 198 11.22 -15.33 3.84
N ALA A 199 10.87 -16.60 3.62
CA ALA A 199 9.74 -17.23 4.30
C ALA A 199 9.92 -17.23 5.83
N GLU A 200 11.08 -17.64 6.32
CA GLU A 200 11.38 -17.67 7.76
C GLU A 200 11.34 -16.27 8.38
N ARG A 201 11.93 -15.28 7.70
CA ARG A 201 11.96 -13.89 8.17
C ARG A 201 10.55 -13.30 8.25
N ILE A 202 9.70 -13.56 7.25
CA ILE A 202 8.30 -13.12 7.24
C ILE A 202 7.52 -13.74 8.40
N GLU A 203 7.61 -15.06 8.61
CA GLU A 203 6.87 -15.73 9.68
C GLU A 203 7.26 -15.17 11.06
N ARG A 204 8.56 -15.00 11.31
CA ARG A 204 9.09 -14.44 12.55
C ARG A 204 8.68 -12.99 12.75
N TRP A 205 8.73 -12.18 11.69
CA TRP A 205 8.35 -10.78 11.78
C TRP A 205 6.86 -10.60 12.01
N VAL A 206 6.01 -11.38 11.35
CA VAL A 206 4.56 -11.35 11.60
C VAL A 206 4.23 -11.78 13.02
N ALA A 207 4.91 -12.80 13.56
CA ALA A 207 4.77 -13.17 14.97
C ALA A 207 5.17 -12.01 15.91
N GLN A 208 6.31 -11.35 15.63
CA GLN A 208 6.75 -10.16 16.36
C GLN A 208 5.69 -9.04 16.30
N LEU A 209 5.13 -8.73 15.13
CA LEU A 209 4.11 -7.68 14.98
C LEU A 209 2.85 -7.99 15.79
N LYS A 210 2.44 -9.26 15.85
CA LYS A 210 1.32 -9.71 16.69
C LYS A 210 1.61 -9.43 18.17
N ASP A 211 2.82 -9.73 18.63
CA ASP A 211 3.26 -9.47 20.01
C ASP A 211 3.41 -7.97 20.33
N GLU A 212 3.83 -7.16 19.35
CA GLU A 212 3.89 -5.70 19.43
C GLU A 212 2.50 -5.03 19.35
N GLY A 213 1.45 -5.83 19.18
CA GLY A 213 0.07 -5.39 19.27
C GLY A 213 -0.48 -4.77 18.00
N ILE A 214 0.02 -5.16 16.82
CA ILE A 214 -0.51 -4.65 15.54
C ILE A 214 -2.01 -4.89 15.37
N LEU A 215 -2.54 -5.97 15.97
CA LEU A 215 -3.97 -6.32 15.94
C LEU A 215 -4.85 -5.55 16.94
N GLY A 216 -4.27 -4.71 17.80
CA GLY A 216 -5.04 -3.96 18.81
C GLY A 216 -5.65 -2.68 18.23
N SER A 217 -6.95 -2.46 18.43
CA SER A 217 -7.63 -1.21 18.05
C SER A 217 -7.21 -0.02 18.94
N LYS A 218 -7.51 1.21 18.50
CA LYS A 218 -7.16 2.52 19.13
C LYS A 218 -7.59 2.72 20.61
N LYS A 219 -8.08 1.71 21.33
CA LYS A 219 -8.55 1.89 22.71
C LYS A 219 -7.37 1.91 23.69
N ALA A 220 -7.16 3.10 24.26
CA ALA A 220 -6.14 3.45 25.25
C ALA A 220 -5.76 2.30 26.20
N SER A 221 -4.53 1.78 26.06
CA SER A 221 -3.85 1.06 27.13
C SER A 221 -3.00 2.05 27.91
N SER A 222 -3.33 2.23 29.19
CA SER A 222 -2.41 2.77 30.18
C SER A 222 -1.15 1.92 30.23
N LEU A 223 -0.06 2.42 29.63
CA LEU A 223 1.26 1.79 29.63
C LEU A 223 1.89 1.84 31.04
N PRO A 224 2.64 0.82 31.46
CA PRO A 224 3.86 1.09 32.21
C PRO A 224 4.85 1.71 31.23
N THR A 225 5.22 2.97 31.48
CA THR A 225 6.23 3.72 30.73
C THR A 225 7.55 2.97 30.74
N ILE A 226 7.94 2.44 29.58
CA ILE A 226 9.35 2.24 29.21
C ILE A 226 9.52 2.95 27.88
N SER A 227 9.91 4.21 27.95
CA SER A 227 10.48 4.93 26.81
C SER A 227 11.94 4.50 26.70
N PRO A 228 12.39 3.85 25.61
CA PRO A 228 13.75 4.08 25.17
C PRO A 228 13.77 5.48 24.57
N GLU A 229 14.67 6.32 25.06
CA GLU A 229 14.96 7.62 24.48
C GLU A 229 15.54 7.40 23.08
N ILE A 230 14.67 7.40 22.06
CA ILE A 230 15.09 7.43 20.66
C ILE A 230 15.73 8.80 20.47
N THR A 231 17.06 8.82 20.43
CA THR A 231 17.81 10.04 20.11
C THR A 231 17.38 10.51 18.72
N PRO A 232 17.09 11.81 18.52
CA PRO A 232 16.74 12.33 17.20
C PRO A 232 17.91 12.07 16.24
N HIS A 233 17.73 11.13 15.31
CA HIS A 233 18.64 10.92 14.19
C HIS A 233 18.41 12.02 13.14
N PRO A 234 19.44 12.45 12.41
CA PRO A 234 19.24 13.43 11.35
C PRO A 234 18.22 12.84 10.36
N PRO A 235 17.14 13.55 10.03
CA PRO A 235 16.19 13.07 9.04
C PRO A 235 16.96 12.75 7.77
N SER A 236 16.68 11.59 7.16
CA SER A 236 16.89 11.47 5.71
C SER A 236 16.23 12.70 5.13
N THR A 237 17.00 13.61 4.49
CA THR A 237 16.59 14.94 4.07
C THR A 237 15.11 14.91 3.71
N MET A 238 14.27 15.33 4.67
CA MET A 238 12.83 15.18 4.50
C MET A 238 12.52 15.86 3.18
N PRO A 239 11.77 15.21 2.28
CA PRO A 239 11.21 15.97 1.19
C PRO A 239 10.45 17.14 1.84
N PRO A 240 10.56 18.36 1.31
CA PRO A 240 9.88 19.48 1.90
C PRO A 240 8.40 19.12 1.95
N ILE A 241 7.90 18.80 3.16
CA ILE A 241 6.48 18.80 3.41
C ILE A 241 6.08 20.22 3.06
N PHE A 242 5.46 20.40 1.89
CA PHE A 242 4.94 21.69 1.50
C PHE A 242 4.03 22.12 2.64
N ASN A 243 4.51 23.11 3.41
CA ASN A 243 3.84 23.58 4.60
C ASN A 243 2.57 24.28 4.11
N TYR A 244 1.48 23.52 4.00
CA TYR A 244 0.21 24.04 3.53
C TYR A 244 -0.45 24.75 4.69
N ASP A 245 -0.78 26.02 4.48
CA ASP A 245 -1.42 26.86 5.48
C ASP A 245 -2.83 26.33 5.77
N ALA A 246 -2.96 25.50 6.80
CA ALA A 246 -4.19 24.80 7.17
C ALA A 246 -5.33 25.77 7.57
N ASP A 247 -5.01 27.06 7.79
CA ASP A 247 -5.97 28.09 8.17
C ASP A 247 -6.74 28.70 6.99
N ALA A 248 -6.44 28.33 5.74
CA ALA A 248 -7.02 29.00 4.57
C ALA A 248 -8.50 28.66 4.25
N LEU A 249 -9.15 27.67 4.88
CA LEU A 249 -10.54 27.30 4.58
C LEU A 249 -11.34 26.92 5.82
N LYS A 250 -11.76 27.92 6.60
CA LYS A 250 -12.94 27.80 7.47
C LYS A 250 -14.20 28.13 6.67
N GLY A 251 -14.86 27.09 6.15
CA GLY A 251 -16.16 27.23 5.48
C GLY A 251 -16.83 25.89 5.22
N SER A 252 -18.00 25.71 5.83
CA SER A 252 -18.98 24.61 5.69
C SER A 252 -18.70 23.28 6.41
N SER A 253 -19.77 22.77 7.04
CA SER A 253 -19.82 21.57 7.88
C SER A 253 -19.73 20.29 7.04
N MET A 254 -18.56 19.99 6.51
CA MET A 254 -18.23 18.69 5.93
C MET A 254 -17.48 17.86 6.96
N ASN A 255 -17.66 16.54 6.94
CA ASN A 255 -16.86 15.68 7.81
C ASN A 255 -15.40 15.63 7.31
N GLU A 256 -14.47 15.38 8.21
CA GLU A 256 -13.03 15.52 7.96
C GLU A 256 -12.55 14.53 6.89
N GLU A 257 -13.05 13.29 6.91
CA GLU A 257 -12.77 12.24 5.93
C GLU A 257 -13.18 12.63 4.50
N GLN A 258 -14.37 13.23 4.33
CA GLN A 258 -14.83 13.70 3.04
C GLN A 258 -13.97 14.87 2.53
N THR A 259 -13.50 15.73 3.44
CA THR A 259 -12.61 16.83 3.11
C THR A 259 -11.23 16.33 2.64
N GLU A 260 -10.65 15.34 3.32
CA GLU A 260 -9.39 14.70 2.88
C GLU A 260 -9.56 14.00 1.51
N THR A 261 -10.66 13.29 1.33
CA THR A 261 -10.98 12.60 0.06
C THR A 261 -11.09 13.59 -1.11
N GLU A 262 -11.81 14.69 -0.93
CA GLU A 262 -11.99 15.71 -1.97
C GLU A 262 -10.67 16.40 -2.34
N ARG A 263 -9.81 16.70 -1.35
CA ARG A 263 -8.46 17.24 -1.59
C ARG A 263 -7.59 16.31 -2.42
N LEU A 264 -7.63 15.00 -2.14
CA LEU A 264 -6.87 14.01 -2.90
C LEU A 264 -7.39 13.88 -4.35
N ILE A 265 -8.70 13.97 -4.56
CA ILE A 265 -9.30 13.94 -5.89
C ILE A 265 -8.85 15.15 -6.70
N GLU A 266 -8.99 16.37 -6.14
CA GLU A 266 -8.56 17.61 -6.81
C GLU A 266 -7.07 17.57 -7.18
N TYR A 267 -6.24 17.09 -6.25
CA TYR A 267 -4.80 16.96 -6.50
C TYR A 267 -4.48 15.97 -7.65
N ARG A 268 -5.12 14.80 -7.67
CA ARG A 268 -4.91 13.81 -8.74
C ARG A 268 -5.36 14.33 -10.11
N GLU A 269 -6.36 15.20 -10.17
CA GLU A 269 -6.79 15.85 -11.41
C GLU A 269 -5.74 16.86 -11.91
N LEU A 270 -5.12 17.62 -11.01
CA LEU A 270 -4.04 18.55 -11.35
C LEU A 270 -2.78 17.84 -11.85
N GLU A 271 -2.38 16.74 -11.20
CA GLU A 271 -1.22 15.95 -11.64
C GLU A 271 -1.42 15.30 -13.00
N ARG A 272 -2.61 14.75 -13.27
CA ARG A 272 -2.92 14.13 -14.56
C ARG A 272 -2.69 15.11 -15.71
N ASN A 273 -3.06 16.38 -15.52
CA ASN A 273 -2.86 17.43 -16.50
C ASN A 273 -1.37 17.84 -16.64
N SER A 274 -0.55 17.68 -15.60
CA SER A 274 0.89 17.96 -15.64
C SER A 274 1.72 16.81 -16.23
N PHE A 275 1.29 15.56 -16.05
CA PHE A 275 2.03 14.37 -16.52
C PHE A 275 2.04 14.24 -18.04
N GLU A 276 0.94 14.59 -18.71
CA GLU A 276 0.83 14.58 -20.18
C GLU A 276 1.87 15.50 -20.87
N GLU A 277 2.45 16.46 -20.15
CA GLU A 277 3.45 17.39 -20.68
C GLU A 277 4.90 16.88 -20.53
N LYS A 278 5.18 15.94 -19.62
CA LYS A 278 6.55 15.49 -19.27
C LYS A 278 7.05 14.26 -20.05
N GLU A 279 6.19 13.51 -20.73
CA GLU A 279 6.56 12.26 -21.44
C GLU A 279 7.45 12.43 -22.70
N ARG A 280 7.84 13.67 -23.09
CA ARG A 280 8.47 13.92 -24.40
C ARG A 280 10.00 13.79 -24.49
N VAL A 281 10.76 13.59 -23.42
CA VAL A 281 12.24 13.79 -23.51
C VAL A 281 13.07 12.85 -22.64
N ARG A 282 13.24 11.55 -22.97
CA ARG A 282 14.40 10.73 -22.52
C ARG A 282 14.74 9.63 -23.54
N SER A 283 16.03 9.50 -23.89
CA SER A 283 16.58 8.48 -24.83
C SER A 283 16.91 7.17 -24.11
N SER A 284 16.65 6.02 -24.75
CA SER A 284 16.70 4.67 -24.17
C SER A 284 18.07 3.99 -24.14
N ASP A 285 19.12 4.61 -24.69
CA ASP A 285 20.34 3.87 -25.05
C ASP A 285 21.27 3.52 -23.87
N ASP A 286 21.09 4.16 -22.71
CA ASP A 286 21.92 3.96 -21.50
C ASP A 286 21.20 3.23 -20.34
N PHE A 287 20.00 2.70 -20.58
CA PHE A 287 19.14 2.13 -19.53
C PHE A 287 18.82 0.65 -19.76
N THR A 288 18.89 -0.14 -18.69
CA THR A 288 18.50 -1.56 -18.66
C THR A 288 17.01 -1.68 -18.34
N PRO A 289 16.21 -2.34 -19.20
CA PRO A 289 14.79 -2.55 -18.95
C PRO A 289 14.51 -3.75 -18.05
N HIS A 290 13.58 -3.58 -17.13
CA HIS A 290 13.00 -4.62 -16.27
C HIS A 290 11.49 -4.63 -16.48
N PHE A 291 11.02 -5.52 -17.37
CA PHE A 291 9.61 -5.60 -17.75
C PHE A 291 8.81 -6.49 -16.79
N ASN A 292 7.65 -6.00 -16.38
CA ASN A 292 6.67 -6.75 -15.62
C ASN A 292 5.45 -7.09 -16.49
N PRO A 293 5.26 -8.37 -16.88
CA PRO A 293 4.16 -8.77 -17.76
C PRO A 293 2.78 -8.68 -17.09
N PHE A 294 2.71 -8.60 -15.76
CA PHE A 294 1.44 -8.49 -15.03
C PHE A 294 0.92 -7.06 -14.99
N THR A 295 1.81 -6.08 -14.84
CA THR A 295 1.44 -4.65 -14.83
C THR A 295 1.54 -4.00 -16.20
N GLY A 296 2.22 -4.63 -17.16
CA GLY A 296 2.50 -4.06 -18.48
C GLY A 296 3.53 -2.92 -18.44
N ARG A 297 4.25 -2.77 -17.34
CA ARG A 297 5.20 -1.68 -17.12
C ARG A 297 6.64 -2.15 -17.21
N THR A 298 7.52 -1.25 -17.64
CA THR A 298 8.96 -1.45 -17.68
C THR A 298 9.63 -0.40 -16.83
N MET A 299 10.39 -0.85 -15.84
CA MET A 299 11.33 -0.03 -15.10
C MET A 299 12.64 0.03 -15.89
N TRP A 300 13.09 1.22 -16.25
CA TRP A 300 14.35 1.46 -16.91
C TRP A 300 15.36 1.93 -15.87
N THR A 301 16.50 1.28 -15.75
CA THR A 301 17.54 1.62 -14.77
C THR A 301 18.84 1.99 -15.45
N SER A 302 19.49 3.07 -15.02
CA SER A 302 20.82 3.41 -15.53
C SER A 302 21.83 2.34 -15.13
N ALA A 303 22.93 2.23 -15.87
CA ALA A 303 23.98 1.26 -15.60
C ALA A 303 24.56 1.33 -14.17
N ASP A 304 24.52 2.51 -13.54
CA ASP A 304 24.95 2.72 -12.15
C ASP A 304 23.83 2.52 -11.11
N GLY A 305 22.59 2.24 -11.55
CA GLY A 305 21.40 2.07 -10.69
C GLY A 305 20.92 3.35 -10.01
N ARG A 306 21.51 4.51 -10.31
CA ARG A 306 21.24 5.77 -9.58
C ARG A 306 20.07 6.56 -10.15
N THR A 307 19.63 6.21 -11.36
CA THR A 307 18.47 6.82 -12.00
C THR A 307 17.59 5.75 -12.64
N SER A 308 16.28 5.97 -12.55
CA SER A 308 15.31 5.09 -13.19
C SER A 308 14.06 5.85 -13.60
N TYR A 309 13.30 5.26 -14.52
CA TYR A 309 11.99 5.77 -14.92
C TYR A 309 11.10 4.61 -15.37
N VAL A 310 9.78 4.79 -15.25
CA VAL A 310 8.79 3.77 -15.61
C VAL A 310 8.11 4.15 -16.92
N THR A 311 7.88 3.16 -17.78
CA THR A 311 7.06 3.30 -18.99
C THR A 311 6.01 2.20 -19.07
N VAL A 312 4.89 2.44 -19.76
CA VAL A 312 3.83 1.44 -19.97
C VAL A 312 4.01 0.74 -21.33
N LYS A 313 5.16 0.11 -21.57
CA LYS A 313 5.46 -0.61 -22.83
C LYS A 313 6.41 -1.78 -22.61
N ASP A 314 6.14 -2.90 -23.26
CA ASP A 314 7.09 -4.02 -23.39
C ASP A 314 8.29 -3.57 -24.27
N PRO A 315 9.53 -3.61 -23.75
CA PRO A 315 10.72 -3.18 -24.47
C PRO A 315 10.98 -4.00 -25.75
N THR A 316 10.50 -5.25 -25.80
CA THR A 316 10.66 -6.15 -26.96
C THR A 316 9.70 -5.85 -28.10
N SER A 317 8.58 -5.15 -27.83
CA SER A 317 7.58 -4.77 -28.85
C SER A 317 8.13 -3.79 -29.91
N THR A 318 9.26 -3.16 -29.64
CA THR A 318 9.94 -2.22 -30.55
C THR A 318 10.83 -2.93 -31.58
N GLN A 319 11.34 -4.13 -31.27
CA GLN A 319 12.23 -4.86 -32.19
C GLN A 319 11.50 -5.49 -33.38
N SER A 320 10.17 -5.60 -33.36
CA SER A 320 9.40 -6.18 -34.46
C SER A 320 9.08 -5.22 -35.61
N LYS A 321 9.58 -3.97 -35.58
CA LYS A 321 9.34 -2.96 -36.64
C LYS A 321 10.59 -2.56 -37.43
N LEU A 322 11.74 -3.21 -37.21
CA LEU A 322 12.98 -2.93 -37.93
C LEU A 322 13.38 -4.05 -38.93
N SER A 323 12.50 -5.02 -39.20
CA SER A 323 12.77 -6.10 -40.17
C SER A 323 11.69 -6.25 -41.26
N SER A 324 11.15 -5.14 -41.75
CA SER A 324 10.27 -5.11 -42.93
C SER A 324 10.70 -4.05 -43.92
#